data_AF-A0A7K1UJ59-F1
#
_entry.id   AF-A0A7K1UJ59-F1
#
_cell.length_a   1.000
_cell.length_b   1.000
_cell.length_c   1.000
_cell.angle_alpha   90.00
_cell.angle_beta   90.00
_cell.angle_gamma   90.00
#
_symmetry.space_group_name_H-M   'P 1'
#
loop_
_entity.id
_entity.type
_entity.pdbx_description
1 polymer ?
#
loop_
_entity_poly.entity_id
_entity_poly.type
_entity_poly.pdbx_seq_one_letter_code
_entity_poly.pdbx_strand_id
1 'polypeptide(L)'
;MSTTATRTATRSTAETATVPKSNSFARVPASFRLQFAVPTMLIGVPIMVLFVAWAVVVAIGASVTLMADGALEDPIYTGAGQAALWCLAFMAAYAASHTFPFSLALSFSRRTFVIGAILAFMVVSLAFGVAAALVAWLERVTGGLGVNAYMFDLPFLTQGEGNSIPLMGVMAALLCLVVMLFGFGCVLLYLRLGLLRLWALILAVIVLVAAAAILITFTENWMNVWQWMVQQNTLSISGWLLLLAAVLSVGTYLVIRKATPR
;
A
#
# COMPACT_ATOMS: atom_id res chain seq x y z
N MET A 1 44.19 -22.30 -70.44
CA MET A 1 42.75 -22.64 -70.29
C MET A 1 42.56 -22.99 -68.82
N SER A 2 42.17 -22.02 -67.99
CA SER A 2 40.78 -21.81 -67.52
C SER A 2 40.35 -23.00 -66.63
N THR A 3 39.94 -22.84 -65.36
CA THR A 3 38.86 -21.95 -64.92
C THR A 3 38.90 -21.79 -63.39
N THR A 4 38.95 -20.54 -62.92
CA THR A 4 38.72 -20.15 -61.52
C THR A 4 37.23 -20.27 -61.20
N ALA A 5 36.86 -21.15 -60.27
CA ALA A 5 35.48 -21.28 -59.80
C ALA A 5 35.18 -20.20 -58.75
N THR A 6 34.53 -19.13 -59.17
CA THR A 6 34.00 -18.06 -58.32
C THR A 6 32.83 -18.60 -57.49
N ARG A 7 33.03 -18.77 -56.18
CA ARG A 7 31.98 -19.13 -55.23
C ARG A 7 31.08 -17.91 -55.01
N THR A 8 29.95 -17.88 -55.70
CA THR A 8 28.89 -16.87 -55.50
C THR A 8 28.34 -17.01 -54.08
N ALA A 9 28.72 -16.09 -53.19
CA ALA A 9 28.10 -15.96 -51.88
C ALA A 9 26.71 -15.35 -52.08
N THR A 10 25.67 -16.19 -52.01
CA THR A 10 24.28 -15.75 -51.89
C THR A 10 24.14 -15.04 -50.54
N ARG A 11 24.32 -13.72 -50.55
CA ARG A 11 24.05 -12.86 -49.40
C ARG A 11 22.54 -12.85 -49.23
N SER A 12 22.04 -13.75 -48.38
CA SER A 12 20.67 -13.73 -47.89
C SER A 12 20.43 -12.34 -47.32
N THR A 13 19.71 -11.49 -48.06
CA THR A 13 19.08 -10.29 -47.54
C THR A 13 18.14 -10.74 -46.44
N ALA A 14 18.66 -10.77 -45.22
CA ALA A 14 17.85 -10.81 -44.02
C ALA A 14 17.01 -9.55 -44.07
N GLU A 15 15.82 -9.69 -44.64
CA GLU A 15 14.70 -8.79 -44.50
C GLU A 15 14.62 -8.46 -43.01
N THR A 16 15.00 -7.23 -42.67
CA THR A 16 14.85 -6.66 -41.34
C THR A 16 13.35 -6.56 -41.09
N ALA A 17 12.76 -7.68 -40.71
CA ALA A 17 11.41 -7.73 -40.18
C ALA A 17 11.40 -6.73 -39.03
N THR A 18 10.75 -5.59 -39.28
CA THR A 18 10.53 -4.57 -38.28
C THR A 18 9.60 -5.20 -37.26
N VAL A 19 10.19 -5.81 -36.22
CA VAL A 19 9.42 -6.34 -35.09
C VAL A 19 8.53 -5.19 -34.65
N PRO A 20 7.20 -5.29 -34.80
CA PRO A 20 6.32 -4.21 -34.41
C PRO A 20 6.61 -3.95 -32.94
N LYS A 21 6.98 -2.71 -32.59
CA LYS A 21 7.20 -2.29 -31.20
C LYS A 21 5.89 -2.56 -30.47
N SER A 22 5.73 -3.77 -29.92
CA SER A 22 4.50 -4.16 -29.24
C SER A 22 4.35 -3.20 -28.08
N ASN A 23 3.27 -2.42 -28.11
CA ASN A 23 3.09 -1.31 -27.19
C ASN A 23 3.14 -1.87 -25.76
N SER A 24 4.18 -1.56 -24.99
CA SER A 24 4.44 -2.16 -23.66
C SER A 24 3.26 -1.98 -22.69
N PHE A 25 2.46 -0.93 -22.93
CA PHE A 25 1.21 -0.62 -22.24
C PHE A 25 0.07 -1.62 -22.51
N ALA A 26 0.05 -2.29 -23.67
CA ALA A 26 -0.96 -3.31 -23.99
C ALA A 26 -0.86 -4.55 -23.09
N ARG A 27 0.28 -4.76 -22.41
CA ARG A 27 0.50 -5.87 -21.47
C ARG A 27 0.18 -5.53 -20.02
N VAL A 28 -0.15 -4.26 -19.70
CA VAL A 28 -0.51 -3.81 -18.35
C VAL A 28 -1.70 -4.58 -17.77
N PRO A 29 -2.80 -4.85 -18.52
CA PRO A 29 -3.91 -5.65 -18.01
C PRO A 29 -3.54 -7.09 -17.69
N ALA A 30 -2.61 -7.68 -18.46
CA ALA A 30 -2.10 -9.02 -18.20
C ALA A 30 -1.21 -9.07 -16.95
N SER A 31 -0.36 -8.04 -16.74
CA SER A 31 0.41 -7.90 -15.51
C SER A 31 -0.46 -7.64 -14.28
N PHE A 32 -1.56 -6.90 -14.42
CA PHE A 32 -2.56 -6.73 -13.36
C PHE A 32 -3.21 -8.07 -12.98
N ARG A 33 -3.64 -8.85 -13.98
CA ARG A 33 -4.17 -10.21 -13.76
C ARG A 33 -3.17 -11.15 -13.08
N LEU A 34 -1.88 -11.01 -13.40
CA LEU A 34 -0.82 -11.82 -12.79
C LEU A 34 -0.74 -11.63 -11.27
N GLN A 35 -1.12 -10.47 -10.74
CA GLN A 35 -1.08 -10.21 -9.29
C GLN A 35 -2.22 -10.87 -8.55
N PHE A 36 -3.33 -11.12 -9.26
CA PHE A 36 -4.42 -11.94 -8.80
C PHE A 36 -4.28 -13.41 -9.21
N ALA A 37 -3.11 -13.83 -9.74
CA ALA A 37 -2.87 -15.25 -10.03
C ALA A 37 -2.84 -16.09 -8.74
N VAL A 38 -2.56 -15.47 -7.58
CA VAL A 38 -2.73 -16.05 -6.25
C VAL A 38 -3.71 -15.17 -5.46
N PRO A 39 -5.03 -15.24 -5.74
CA PRO A 39 -6.01 -14.36 -5.11
C PRO A 39 -6.10 -14.60 -3.59
N THR A 40 -5.73 -15.80 -3.14
CA THR A 40 -5.73 -16.22 -1.74
C THR A 40 -4.83 -15.34 -0.87
N MET A 41 -3.66 -14.92 -1.37
CA MET A 41 -2.71 -14.12 -0.59
C MET A 41 -3.15 -12.66 -0.47
N LEU A 42 -3.70 -12.10 -1.55
CA LEU A 42 -3.98 -10.67 -1.66
C LEU A 42 -5.38 -10.30 -1.17
N ILE A 43 -6.33 -11.24 -1.23
CA ILE A 43 -7.73 -11.03 -0.83
C ILE A 43 -8.10 -11.93 0.36
N GLY A 44 -7.75 -13.22 0.30
CA GLY A 44 -8.18 -14.19 1.33
C GLY A 44 -7.58 -13.92 2.70
N VAL A 45 -6.26 -13.76 2.79
CA VAL A 45 -5.57 -13.55 4.08
C VAL A 45 -6.00 -12.25 4.77
N PRO A 46 -6.08 -11.07 4.09
CA PRO A 46 -6.55 -9.85 4.73
C PRO A 46 -7.99 -9.95 5.27
N ILE A 47 -8.89 -10.62 4.54
CA ILE A 47 -10.28 -10.84 5.00
C ILE A 47 -10.30 -11.74 6.24
N MET A 48 -9.51 -12.81 6.23
CA MET A 48 -9.39 -13.69 7.40
C MET A 48 -8.84 -12.93 8.61
N VAL A 49 -7.82 -12.10 8.43
CA VAL A 49 -7.25 -11.26 9.50
C VAL A 49 -8.27 -10.26 10.01
N LEU A 50 -9.06 -9.62 9.14
CA LEU A 50 -10.15 -8.74 9.55
C LEU A 50 -11.20 -9.48 10.39
N PHE A 51 -11.59 -10.68 9.98
CA PHE A 51 -12.59 -11.46 10.71
C PHE A 51 -12.08 -11.91 12.08
N VAL A 52 -10.81 -12.33 12.16
CA VAL A 52 -10.17 -12.68 13.44
C VAL A 52 -10.04 -11.45 14.33
N ALA A 53 -9.60 -10.31 13.79
CA ALA A 53 -9.51 -9.05 14.54
C ALA A 53 -10.88 -8.63 15.10
N TRP A 54 -11.93 -8.71 14.27
CA TRP A 54 -13.31 -8.47 14.68
C TRP A 54 -13.74 -9.42 15.81
N ALA A 55 -13.49 -10.73 15.66
CA ALA A 55 -13.83 -11.72 16.66
C ALA A 55 -13.11 -11.46 18.00
N VAL A 56 -11.85 -11.04 17.95
CA VAL A 56 -11.07 -10.66 19.15
C VAL A 56 -11.67 -9.43 19.83
N VAL A 57 -12.04 -8.38 19.07
CA VAL A 57 -12.67 -7.18 19.63
C VAL A 57 -14.00 -7.53 20.32
N VAL A 58 -14.84 -8.32 19.65
CA VAL A 58 -16.12 -8.78 20.24
C VAL A 58 -15.88 -9.63 21.47
N ALA A 59 -14.91 -10.55 21.45
CA ALA A 59 -14.58 -11.39 22.60
C ALA A 59 -14.09 -10.56 23.79
N ILE A 60 -13.25 -9.54 23.55
CA ILE A 60 -12.79 -8.62 24.58
C ILE A 60 -13.97 -7.82 25.12
N GLY A 61 -14.79 -7.18 24.27
CA GLY A 61 -15.95 -6.42 24.71
C GLY A 61 -16.95 -7.26 25.51
N ALA A 62 -17.22 -8.49 25.06
CA ALA A 62 -18.06 -9.45 25.79
C ALA A 62 -17.45 -9.85 27.14
N SER A 63 -16.14 -10.11 27.22
CA SER A 63 -15.48 -10.44 28.49
C SER A 63 -15.52 -9.29 29.49
N VAL A 64 -15.33 -8.05 29.02
CA VAL A 64 -15.34 -6.86 29.88
C VAL A 64 -16.75 -6.57 30.39
N THR A 65 -17.77 -6.66 29.54
CA THR A 65 -19.18 -6.49 29.95
C THR A 65 -19.63 -7.55 30.96
N LEU A 66 -19.16 -8.80 30.81
CA LEU A 66 -19.40 -9.86 31.81
C LEU A 66 -18.71 -9.59 33.14
N MET A 67 -17.51 -9.00 33.14
CA MET A 67 -16.77 -8.65 34.37
C MET A 67 -17.31 -7.41 35.08
N ALA A 68 -17.88 -6.46 34.32
CA ALA A 68 -18.42 -5.21 34.84
C ALA A 68 -19.85 -5.31 35.38
N ASP A 69 -20.47 -6.50 35.36
CA ASP A 69 -21.84 -6.79 35.81
C ASP A 69 -22.90 -5.87 35.16
N GLY A 70 -22.67 -5.47 33.89
CA GLY A 70 -23.50 -4.52 33.19
C GLY A 70 -22.90 -3.99 31.88
N ALA A 71 -23.68 -3.17 31.17
CA ALA A 71 -23.19 -2.49 29.97
C ALA A 71 -22.15 -1.42 30.35
N LEU A 72 -21.05 -1.36 29.61
CA LEU A 72 -20.02 -0.34 29.79
C LEU A 72 -20.59 1.05 29.51
N GLU A 73 -20.43 1.96 30.48
CA GLU A 73 -20.79 3.38 30.32
C GLU A 73 -19.89 4.06 29.27
N ASP A 74 -18.61 3.67 29.21
CA ASP A 74 -17.64 4.20 28.25
C ASP A 74 -17.41 3.28 27.03
N PRO A 75 -17.48 3.81 25.79
CA PRO A 75 -17.16 3.06 24.57
C PRO A 75 -15.72 2.54 24.53
N ILE A 76 -15.53 1.31 24.06
CA ILE A 76 -14.20 0.76 23.79
C ILE A 76 -13.82 1.07 22.34
N TYR A 77 -12.87 1.97 22.13
CA TYR A 77 -12.27 2.19 20.81
C TYR A 77 -11.06 1.30 20.61
N THR A 78 -11.09 0.47 19.57
CA THR A 78 -10.01 -0.49 19.29
C THR A 78 -9.24 -0.11 18.02
N GLY A 79 -7.92 -0.34 18.04
CA GLY A 79 -7.07 -0.21 16.86
C GLY A 79 -7.04 -1.48 15.99
N ALA A 80 -7.95 -2.43 16.20
CA ALA A 80 -7.84 -3.79 15.65
C ALA A 80 -7.90 -3.82 14.11
N GLY A 81 -8.60 -2.85 13.49
CA GLY A 81 -8.63 -2.70 12.03
C GLY A 81 -7.25 -2.48 11.39
N GLN A 82 -6.24 -2.02 12.16
CA GLN A 82 -4.87 -1.82 11.68
C GLN A 82 -4.15 -3.14 11.36
N ALA A 83 -4.56 -4.26 11.98
CA ALA A 83 -3.92 -5.56 11.73
C ALA A 83 -4.00 -5.96 10.25
N ALA A 84 -5.14 -5.71 9.62
CA ALA A 84 -5.35 -5.99 8.21
C ALA A 84 -4.52 -5.06 7.29
N LEU A 85 -4.33 -3.80 7.69
CA LEU A 85 -3.48 -2.85 6.97
C LEU A 85 -2.03 -3.34 6.92
N TRP A 86 -1.49 -3.79 8.06
CA TRP A 86 -0.13 -4.34 8.11
C TRP A 86 0.00 -5.65 7.33
N CYS A 87 -1.01 -6.52 7.39
CA CYS A 87 -1.05 -7.72 6.57
C CYS A 87 -0.93 -7.39 5.07
N LEU A 88 -1.70 -6.41 4.58
CA LEU A 88 -1.64 -5.94 3.19
C LEU A 88 -0.27 -5.31 2.85
N ALA A 89 0.35 -4.61 3.79
CA ALA A 89 1.72 -4.09 3.65
C ALA A 89 2.72 -5.20 3.34
N PHE A 90 2.67 -6.27 4.12
CA PHE A 90 3.57 -7.43 3.95
C PHE A 90 3.27 -8.18 2.66
N MET A 91 2.00 -8.28 2.25
CA MET A 91 1.64 -8.88 0.96
C MET A 91 2.16 -8.04 -0.22
N ALA A 92 2.11 -6.72 -0.13
CA ALA A 92 2.70 -5.84 -1.13
C ALA A 92 4.24 -5.99 -1.18
N ALA A 93 4.90 -6.10 -0.03
CA ALA A 93 6.33 -6.41 0.07
C ALA A 93 6.68 -7.79 -0.53
N TYR A 94 5.83 -8.79 -0.32
CA TYR A 94 5.98 -10.13 -0.90
C TYR A 94 5.88 -10.08 -2.43
N ALA A 95 4.93 -9.32 -2.98
CA ALA A 95 4.78 -9.13 -4.42
C ALA A 95 6.06 -8.54 -5.06
N ALA A 96 6.74 -7.63 -4.37
CA ALA A 96 8.01 -7.05 -4.85
C ALA A 96 9.17 -8.05 -4.88
N SER A 97 9.22 -8.99 -3.93
CA SER A 97 10.35 -9.93 -3.79
C SER A 97 10.16 -11.23 -4.59
N HIS A 98 8.93 -11.75 -4.66
CA HIS A 98 8.65 -13.09 -5.22
C HIS A 98 7.92 -13.03 -6.57
N THR A 99 6.91 -12.16 -6.70
CA THR A 99 6.15 -12.04 -7.96
C THR A 99 6.93 -11.28 -9.03
N PHE A 100 7.80 -10.35 -8.63
CA PHE A 100 8.66 -9.60 -9.54
C PHE A 100 9.59 -10.51 -10.39
N PRO A 101 10.47 -11.36 -9.82
CA PRO A 101 11.35 -12.22 -10.62
C PRO A 101 10.57 -13.21 -11.49
N PHE A 102 9.43 -13.73 -11.01
CA PHE A 102 8.55 -14.58 -11.80
C PHE A 102 7.98 -13.86 -13.04
N SER A 103 7.57 -12.60 -12.89
CA SER A 103 7.09 -11.80 -14.02
C SER A 103 8.17 -11.57 -15.08
N LEU A 104 9.44 -11.44 -14.67
CA LEU A 104 10.56 -11.30 -15.60
C LEU A 104 10.81 -12.61 -16.37
N ALA A 105 10.65 -13.77 -15.73
CA ALA A 105 10.75 -15.07 -16.39
C ALA A 105 9.66 -15.25 -17.47
N LEU A 106 8.47 -14.67 -17.26
CA LEU A 106 7.37 -14.60 -18.22
C LEU A 106 7.55 -13.51 -19.30
N SER A 107 8.75 -12.95 -19.47
CA SER A 107 9.07 -11.91 -20.46
C SER A 107 8.29 -10.59 -20.29
N PHE A 108 7.84 -10.26 -19.08
CA PHE A 108 7.30 -8.92 -18.79
C PHE A 108 8.43 -7.89 -18.57
N SER A 109 8.19 -6.65 -18.98
CA SER A 109 9.12 -5.56 -18.70
C SER A 109 8.99 -5.10 -17.24
N ARG A 110 10.11 -4.70 -16.62
CA ARG A 110 10.15 -4.15 -15.24
C ARG A 110 9.16 -2.99 -15.05
N ARG A 111 8.95 -2.15 -16.08
CA ARG A 111 8.03 -1.00 -16.04
C ARG A 111 6.57 -1.46 -16.05
N THR A 112 6.24 -2.44 -16.88
CA THR A 112 4.87 -2.97 -17.00
C THR A 112 4.42 -3.63 -15.69
N PHE A 113 5.33 -4.35 -15.02
CA PHE A 113 5.05 -4.95 -13.72
C PHE A 113 4.69 -3.92 -12.64
N VAL A 114 5.49 -2.86 -12.51
CA VAL A 114 5.27 -1.82 -11.47
C VAL A 114 3.95 -1.08 -11.69
N ILE A 115 3.64 -0.74 -12.94
CA ILE A 115 2.37 -0.09 -13.27
C ILE A 115 1.21 -1.03 -12.92
N GLY A 116 1.32 -2.32 -13.26
CA GLY A 116 0.35 -3.34 -12.85
C GLY A 116 0.22 -3.43 -11.32
N ALA A 117 1.32 -3.29 -10.58
CA ALA A 117 1.36 -3.36 -9.11
C ALA A 117 0.63 -2.21 -8.45
N ILE A 118 0.96 -1.00 -8.88
CA ILE A 118 0.30 0.20 -8.40
C ILE A 118 -1.21 0.14 -8.69
N LEU A 119 -1.61 -0.32 -9.88
CA LEU A 119 -3.03 -0.48 -10.23
C LEU A 119 -3.75 -1.52 -9.37
N ALA A 120 -3.13 -2.68 -9.11
CA ALA A 120 -3.75 -3.69 -8.24
C ALA A 120 -3.87 -3.17 -6.81
N PHE A 121 -2.85 -2.49 -6.29
CA PHE A 121 -2.89 -1.89 -4.96
C PHE A 121 -3.99 -0.85 -4.85
N MET A 122 -4.20 -0.02 -5.88
CA MET A 122 -5.33 0.94 -5.92
C MET A 122 -6.70 0.25 -5.84
N VAL A 123 -6.87 -0.87 -6.56
CA VAL A 123 -8.14 -1.62 -6.53
C VAL A 123 -8.37 -2.26 -5.16
N VAL A 124 -7.34 -2.86 -4.58
CA VAL A 124 -7.40 -3.54 -3.28
C VAL A 124 -7.61 -2.54 -2.16
N SER A 125 -6.93 -1.41 -2.21
CA SER A 125 -7.08 -0.34 -1.22
C SER A 125 -8.47 0.30 -1.30
N LEU A 126 -9.02 0.48 -2.51
CA LEU A 126 -10.39 0.95 -2.69
C LEU A 126 -11.40 -0.03 -2.08
N ALA A 127 -11.25 -1.33 -2.37
CA ALA A 127 -12.10 -2.37 -1.79
C ALA A 127 -12.00 -2.40 -0.26
N PHE A 128 -10.80 -2.23 0.29
CA PHE A 128 -10.58 -2.13 1.73
C PHE A 128 -11.30 -0.91 2.35
N GLY A 129 -11.20 0.27 1.74
CA GLY A 129 -11.87 1.47 2.24
C GLY A 129 -13.40 1.37 2.19
N VAL A 130 -13.95 0.75 1.14
CA VAL A 130 -15.39 0.47 1.05
C VAL A 130 -15.80 -0.50 2.16
N ALA A 131 -15.06 -1.60 2.36
CA ALA A 131 -15.33 -2.55 3.43
C ALA A 131 -15.26 -1.89 4.81
N ALA A 132 -14.25 -1.06 5.07
CA ALA A 132 -14.11 -0.32 6.33
C ALA A 132 -15.29 0.64 6.57
N ALA A 133 -15.75 1.37 5.55
CA ALA A 133 -16.92 2.23 5.65
C ALA A 133 -18.21 1.45 5.95
N LEU A 134 -18.39 0.29 5.31
CA LEU A 134 -19.54 -0.59 5.56
C LEU A 134 -19.53 -1.13 6.99
N VAL A 135 -18.37 -1.61 7.47
CA VAL A 135 -18.24 -2.10 8.85
C VAL A 135 -18.50 -0.98 9.84
N ALA A 136 -17.95 0.22 9.65
CA ALA A 136 -18.23 1.37 10.52
C ALA A 136 -19.71 1.75 10.53
N TRP A 137 -20.38 1.70 9.38
CA TRP A 137 -21.82 1.93 9.33
C TRP A 137 -22.60 0.87 10.12
N LEU A 138 -22.21 -0.41 10.00
CA LEU A 138 -22.78 -1.50 10.80
C LEU A 138 -22.52 -1.30 12.31
N GLU A 139 -21.31 -0.89 12.69
CA GLU A 139 -20.95 -0.58 14.08
C GLU A 139 -21.85 0.50 14.66
N ARG A 140 -22.11 1.57 13.90
CA ARG A 140 -22.97 2.66 14.31
C ARG A 140 -24.43 2.23 14.51
N VAL A 141 -24.94 1.38 13.62
CA VAL A 141 -26.32 0.87 13.71
C VAL A 141 -26.46 -0.16 14.83
N THR A 142 -25.42 -0.95 15.11
CA THR A 142 -25.41 -1.99 16.15
C THR A 142 -25.04 -1.48 17.54
N GLY A 143 -24.69 -0.19 17.69
CA GLY A 143 -24.25 0.38 18.97
C GLY A 143 -22.91 -0.17 19.44
N GLY A 144 -21.95 -0.35 18.52
CA GLY A 144 -20.60 -0.83 18.82
C GLY A 144 -20.51 -2.36 18.90
N LEU A 145 -20.83 -3.04 17.79
CA LEU A 145 -20.74 -4.51 17.67
C LEU A 145 -21.56 -5.28 18.72
N GLY A 146 -22.59 -4.64 19.29
CA GLY A 146 -23.42 -5.21 20.37
C GLY A 146 -22.77 -5.24 21.75
N VAL A 147 -21.54 -4.74 21.91
CA VAL A 147 -20.78 -4.71 23.17
C VAL A 147 -20.16 -3.35 23.46
N ASN A 148 -20.66 -2.28 22.82
CA ASN A 148 -20.13 -0.92 22.90
C ASN A 148 -18.63 -0.82 22.50
N ALA A 149 -18.18 -1.69 21.58
CA ALA A 149 -16.83 -1.72 21.04
C ALA A 149 -16.79 -1.35 19.56
N TYR A 150 -15.88 -0.46 19.18
CA TYR A 150 -15.78 0.10 17.83
C TYR A 150 -14.39 -0.19 17.24
N MET A 151 -14.35 -0.69 16.01
CA MET A 151 -13.11 -0.98 15.28
C MET A 151 -12.83 0.03 14.18
N PHE A 152 -13.87 0.56 13.55
CA PHE A 152 -13.76 1.55 12.49
C PHE A 152 -14.55 2.83 12.75
N ASP A 153 -15.70 2.79 13.43
CA ASP A 153 -16.46 4.01 13.77
C ASP A 153 -15.84 4.75 14.97
N LEU A 154 -14.75 5.48 14.72
CA LEU A 154 -14.10 6.34 15.72
C LEU A 154 -14.68 7.76 15.61
N PRO A 155 -15.26 8.35 16.68
CA PRO A 155 -15.95 9.63 16.62
C PRO A 155 -15.09 10.78 16.08
N PHE A 156 -13.78 10.77 16.36
CA PHE A 156 -12.87 11.80 15.83
C PHE A 156 -12.67 11.72 14.30
N LEU A 157 -13.01 10.60 13.67
CA LEU A 157 -12.95 10.39 12.23
C LEU A 157 -14.32 10.44 11.56
N THR A 158 -15.37 10.02 12.26
CA THR A 158 -16.71 9.86 11.68
C THR A 158 -17.69 10.97 12.04
N GLN A 159 -17.39 11.77 13.05
CA GLN A 159 -18.27 12.82 13.58
C GLN A 159 -17.55 14.17 13.61
N GLY A 160 -18.27 15.26 13.31
CA GLY A 160 -17.74 16.62 13.27
C GLY A 160 -17.65 17.25 11.87
N GLU A 161 -17.24 18.51 11.82
CA GLU A 161 -17.15 19.28 10.57
C GLU A 161 -16.00 18.74 9.68
N GLY A 162 -16.33 18.24 8.49
CA GLY A 162 -15.36 17.60 7.60
C GLY A 162 -15.03 16.14 7.96
N ASN A 163 -15.82 15.52 8.84
CA ASN A 163 -15.74 14.11 9.20
C ASN A 163 -17.03 13.39 8.79
N SER A 164 -16.91 12.22 8.18
CA SER A 164 -18.06 11.38 7.83
C SER A 164 -17.62 9.95 7.58
N ILE A 165 -18.54 9.00 7.74
CA ILE A 165 -18.27 7.58 7.48
C ILE A 165 -17.72 7.34 6.05
N PRO A 166 -18.29 7.92 4.98
CA PRO A 166 -17.73 7.76 3.64
C PRO A 166 -16.31 8.32 3.52
N LEU A 167 -16.05 9.46 4.15
CA LEU A 167 -14.73 10.10 4.08
C LEU A 167 -13.67 9.34 4.87
N MET A 168 -14.05 8.73 6.00
CA MET A 168 -13.19 7.80 6.71
C MET A 168 -12.90 6.55 5.86
N GLY A 169 -13.87 6.05 5.09
CA GLY A 169 -13.64 5.00 4.11
C GLY A 169 -12.59 5.39 3.06
N VAL A 170 -12.67 6.62 2.54
CA VAL A 170 -11.66 7.18 1.62
C VAL A 170 -10.30 7.30 2.31
N MET A 171 -10.25 7.80 3.54
CA MET A 171 -9.03 7.88 4.34
C MET A 171 -8.41 6.49 4.53
N ALA A 172 -9.21 5.48 4.87
CA ALA A 172 -8.77 4.09 5.04
C ALA A 172 -8.25 3.49 3.73
N ALA A 173 -8.89 3.77 2.60
CA ALA A 173 -8.39 3.39 1.27
C ALA A 173 -7.04 4.02 0.96
N LEU A 174 -6.89 5.33 1.21
CA LEU A 174 -5.63 6.03 0.95
C LEU A 174 -4.52 5.56 1.89
N LEU A 175 -4.83 5.34 3.16
CA LEU A 175 -3.89 4.80 4.14
C LEU A 175 -3.43 3.40 3.73
N CYS A 176 -4.36 2.53 3.34
CA CYS A 176 -4.06 1.20 2.79
C CYS A 176 -3.13 1.30 1.58
N LEU A 177 -3.43 2.19 0.63
CA LEU A 177 -2.60 2.40 -0.56
C LEU A 177 -1.18 2.84 -0.18
N VAL A 178 -1.05 3.83 0.71
CA VAL A 178 0.26 4.33 1.18
C VAL A 178 1.07 3.21 1.81
N VAL A 179 0.45 2.42 2.70
CA VAL A 179 1.13 1.34 3.43
C VAL A 179 1.56 0.21 2.47
N MET A 180 0.72 -0.14 1.49
CA MET A 180 1.09 -1.12 0.44
C MET A 180 2.23 -0.61 -0.44
N LEU A 181 2.16 0.65 -0.90
CA LEU A 181 3.21 1.28 -1.69
C LEU A 181 4.51 1.39 -0.90
N PHE A 182 4.44 1.69 0.40
CA PHE A 182 5.59 1.74 1.28
C PHE A 182 6.24 0.36 1.41
N GLY A 183 5.48 -0.69 1.74
CA GLY A 183 5.99 -2.06 1.83
C GLY A 183 6.63 -2.53 0.53
N PHE A 184 5.96 -2.29 -0.60
CA PHE A 184 6.48 -2.60 -1.94
C PHE A 184 7.76 -1.81 -2.27
N GLY A 185 7.76 -0.50 -2.01
CA GLY A 185 8.88 0.41 -2.26
C GLY A 185 10.11 0.07 -1.42
N CYS A 186 9.94 -0.27 -0.14
CA CYS A 186 11.03 -0.68 0.75
C CYS A 186 11.76 -1.92 0.24
N VAL A 187 11.03 -2.94 -0.22
CA VAL A 187 11.64 -4.15 -0.80
C VAL A 187 12.38 -3.83 -2.10
N LEU A 188 11.82 -2.98 -2.96
CA LEU A 188 12.51 -2.56 -4.19
C LEU A 188 13.79 -1.76 -3.89
N LEU A 189 13.77 -0.90 -2.88
CA LEU A 189 14.96 -0.19 -2.42
C LEU A 189 15.99 -1.16 -1.86
N TYR A 190 15.58 -2.14 -1.06
CA TYR A 190 16.46 -3.20 -0.55
C TYR A 190 17.13 -3.98 -1.69
N LEU A 191 16.35 -4.44 -2.67
CA LEU A 191 16.84 -5.18 -3.83
C LEU A 191 17.82 -4.35 -4.68
N ARG A 192 17.67 -3.02 -4.70
CA ARG A 192 18.52 -2.12 -5.50
C ARG A 192 19.78 -1.66 -4.79
N LEU A 193 19.63 -1.22 -3.54
CA LEU A 193 20.69 -0.57 -2.76
C LEU A 193 21.49 -1.60 -1.96
N GLY A 194 20.95 -2.79 -1.71
CA GLY A 194 21.52 -3.74 -0.77
C GLY A 194 21.39 -3.26 0.67
N LEU A 195 21.74 -4.13 1.61
CA LEU A 195 21.47 -3.94 3.04
C LEU A 195 22.17 -2.70 3.61
N LEU A 196 23.46 -2.50 3.33
CA LEU A 196 24.26 -1.41 3.91
C LEU A 196 23.72 -0.01 3.53
N ARG A 197 23.43 0.21 2.24
CA ARG A 197 22.91 1.51 1.77
C ARG A 197 21.48 1.76 2.24
N LEU A 198 20.67 0.70 2.43
CA LEU A 198 19.36 0.82 3.03
C LEU A 198 19.46 1.27 4.49
N TRP A 199 20.35 0.67 5.29
CA TRP A 199 20.59 1.11 6.66
C TRP A 199 21.09 2.55 6.73
N ALA A 200 22.02 2.93 5.85
CA ALA A 200 22.48 4.31 5.77
C ALA A 200 21.34 5.28 5.47
N LEU A 201 20.42 4.92 4.55
CA LEU A 201 19.23 5.72 4.25
C LEU A 201 18.29 5.84 5.47
N ILE A 202 18.02 4.72 6.15
CA ILE A 202 17.17 4.70 7.36
C ILE A 202 17.77 5.59 8.45
N LEU A 203 19.07 5.45 8.72
CA LEU A 203 19.76 6.28 9.70
C LEU A 203 19.77 7.77 9.30
N ALA A 204 19.96 8.09 8.02
CA ALA A 204 19.90 9.47 7.54
C ALA A 204 18.50 10.09 7.77
N VAL A 205 17.43 9.32 7.54
CA VAL A 205 16.06 9.77 7.84
C VAL A 205 15.86 9.97 9.34
N ILE A 206 16.34 9.05 10.18
CA ILE A 206 16.26 9.18 11.65
C ILE A 206 16.99 10.45 12.12
N VAL A 207 18.20 10.70 11.63
CA VAL A 207 18.97 11.90 11.97
C VAL A 207 18.25 13.16 11.52
N LEU A 208 17.64 13.17 10.34
CA LEU A 208 16.88 14.32 9.84
C LEU A 208 15.65 14.60 10.71
N VAL A 209 14.89 13.57 11.10
CA VAL A 209 13.74 13.70 12.00
C VAL A 209 14.18 14.19 13.39
N ALA A 210 15.27 13.65 13.92
CA ALA A 210 15.84 14.10 15.19
C ALA A 210 16.28 15.57 15.12
N ALA A 211 16.95 15.97 14.04
CA ALA A 211 17.34 17.36 13.82
C ALA A 211 16.13 18.31 13.77
N ALA A 212 15.06 17.91 13.08
CA ALA A 212 13.81 18.68 13.06
C ALA A 212 13.17 18.79 14.45
N ALA A 213 13.11 17.70 15.21
CA ALA A 213 12.59 17.72 16.59
C ALA A 213 13.43 18.61 17.52
N ILE A 214 14.75 18.58 17.37
CA ILE A 214 15.68 19.46 18.10
C ILE A 214 15.41 20.93 17.74
N LEU A 215 15.25 21.26 16.45
CA LEU A 215 14.91 22.62 16.01
C LEU A 215 13.57 23.10 16.57
N ILE A 216 12.54 22.25 16.58
CA ILE A 216 11.23 22.59 17.17
C ILE A 216 11.38 22.84 18.68
N THR A 217 12.20 22.04 19.35
CA THR A 217 12.47 22.20 20.80
C THR A 217 13.21 23.49 21.09
N PHE A 218 14.25 23.84 20.32
CA PHE A 218 14.98 25.11 20.49
C PHE A 218 14.15 26.35 20.14
N THR A 219 13.14 26.21 19.29
CA THR A 219 12.24 27.32 18.94
C THR A 219 10.97 27.35 19.79
N GLU A 220 10.87 26.49 20.82
CA GLU A 220 9.71 26.37 21.73
C GLU A 220 8.35 26.22 21.01
N ASN A 221 8.37 25.70 19.78
CA ASN A 221 7.21 25.69 18.88
C ASN A 221 6.35 24.41 19.00
N TRP A 222 6.55 23.60 20.03
CA TRP A 222 5.76 22.38 20.26
C TRP A 222 4.26 22.65 20.33
N MET A 223 3.87 23.80 20.88
CA MET A 223 2.45 24.21 20.94
C MET A 223 1.86 24.35 19.53
N ASN A 224 2.58 24.98 18.59
CA ASN A 224 2.12 25.16 17.22
C ASN A 224 1.97 23.81 16.50
N VAL A 225 2.89 22.86 16.74
CA VAL A 225 2.80 21.50 16.20
C VAL A 225 1.57 20.78 16.75
N TRP A 226 1.34 20.85 18.06
CA TRP A 226 0.17 20.22 18.69
C TRP A 226 -1.15 20.83 18.20
N GLN A 227 -1.22 22.16 18.10
CA GLN A 227 -2.38 22.86 17.56
C GLN A 227 -2.65 22.46 16.11
N TRP A 228 -1.62 22.40 15.28
CA TRP A 228 -1.76 21.94 13.89
C TRP A 228 -2.28 20.49 13.84
N MET A 229 -1.80 19.60 14.71
CA MET A 229 -2.26 18.20 14.77
C MET A 229 -3.74 18.07 15.16
N VAL A 230 -4.19 18.81 16.18
CA VAL A 230 -5.58 18.75 16.66
C VAL A 230 -6.56 19.39 15.68
N GLN A 231 -6.10 20.34 14.85
CA GLN A 231 -6.90 20.96 13.78
C GLN A 231 -7.07 20.06 12.54
N GLN A 232 -6.42 18.90 12.48
CA GLN A 232 -6.56 18.01 11.33
C GLN A 232 -7.87 17.23 11.39
N ASN A 233 -8.73 17.45 10.39
CA ASN A 233 -9.93 16.65 10.18
C ASN A 233 -9.65 15.52 9.17
N THR A 234 -10.58 14.57 9.07
CA THR A 234 -10.47 13.39 8.18
C THR A 234 -10.22 13.79 6.72
N LEU A 235 -10.81 14.90 6.27
CA LEU A 235 -10.56 15.47 4.94
C LEU A 235 -9.10 15.88 4.74
N SER A 236 -8.53 16.62 5.70
CA SER A 236 -7.17 17.12 5.63
C SER A 236 -6.16 15.97 5.63
N ILE A 237 -6.37 14.99 6.52
CA ILE A 237 -5.55 13.77 6.59
C ILE A 237 -5.61 12.99 5.27
N SER A 238 -6.81 12.84 4.70
CA SER A 238 -6.97 12.20 3.38
C SER A 238 -6.20 12.94 2.29
N GLY A 239 -6.20 14.27 2.30
CA GLY A 239 -5.40 15.08 1.37
C GLY A 239 -3.89 14.81 1.49
N TRP A 240 -3.36 14.75 2.72
CA TRP A 240 -1.96 14.40 2.97
C TRP A 240 -1.61 12.98 2.53
N LEU A 241 -2.50 12.01 2.80
CA LEU A 241 -2.32 10.62 2.37
C LEU A 241 -2.32 10.50 0.84
N LEU A 242 -3.18 11.26 0.15
CA LEU A 242 -3.20 11.29 -1.31
C LEU A 242 -1.90 11.84 -1.89
N LEU A 243 -1.38 12.92 -1.31
CA LEU A 243 -0.07 13.48 -1.69
C LEU A 243 1.04 12.45 -1.48
N LEU A 244 1.06 11.81 -0.31
CA LEU A 244 2.05 10.79 0.01
C LEU A 244 1.98 9.58 -0.92
N ALA A 245 0.77 9.11 -1.24
CA ALA A 245 0.55 8.02 -2.19
C ALA A 245 1.07 8.38 -3.59
N ALA A 246 0.85 9.63 -4.04
CA ALA A 246 1.38 10.11 -5.32
C ALA A 246 2.92 10.13 -5.31
N VAL A 247 3.53 10.66 -4.25
CA VAL A 247 5.00 10.70 -4.09
C VAL A 247 5.59 9.29 -4.08
N LEU A 248 5.00 8.36 -3.32
CA LEU A 248 5.49 6.97 -3.24
C LEU A 248 5.30 6.22 -4.57
N SER A 249 4.19 6.44 -5.28
CA SER A 249 3.93 5.84 -6.60
C SER A 249 4.96 6.31 -7.62
N VAL A 250 5.20 7.64 -7.68
CA VAL A 250 6.20 8.23 -8.58
C VAL A 250 7.61 7.80 -8.17
N GLY A 251 7.93 7.81 -6.87
CA GLY A 251 9.21 7.37 -6.34
C GLY A 251 9.54 5.93 -6.74
N THR A 252 8.60 5.02 -6.53
CA THR A 252 8.70 3.60 -6.93
C THR A 252 8.94 3.46 -8.44
N TYR A 253 8.20 4.21 -9.26
CA TYR A 253 8.39 4.21 -10.71
C TYR A 253 9.77 4.74 -11.14
N LEU A 254 10.23 5.84 -10.54
CA LEU A 254 11.54 6.43 -10.82
C LEU A 254 12.71 5.55 -10.41
N VAL A 255 12.57 4.84 -9.27
CA VAL A 255 13.55 3.85 -8.83
C VAL A 255 13.78 2.82 -9.94
N ILE A 256 12.73 2.35 -10.58
CA ILE A 256 12.85 1.31 -11.62
C ILE A 256 13.23 1.89 -13.00
N ARG A 257 12.83 3.13 -13.32
CA ARG A 257 13.25 3.80 -14.56
C ARG A 257 14.77 3.94 -14.66
N LYS A 258 15.46 4.21 -13.55
CA LYS A 258 16.91 4.41 -13.48
C LYS A 258 17.72 3.11 -13.33
N ALA A 259 17.10 1.94 -13.43
CA ALA A 259 17.83 0.67 -13.38
C ALA A 259 18.61 0.47 -14.68
N THR A 260 19.91 0.76 -14.65
CA THR A 260 20.86 0.36 -15.69
C THR A 260 20.92 -1.17 -15.76
N PRO A 261 20.91 -1.78 -16.96
CA PRO A 261 21.17 -3.20 -17.11
C PRO A 261 22.56 -3.49 -16.55
N ARG A 262 22.67 -4.51 -15.70
CA ARG A 262 23.94 -5.21 -15.47
C ARG A 262 23.82 -6.55 -16.16
#